data_AF-A0A1A8PXP9-F1
#
_entry.id   AF-A0A1A8PXP9-F1
#
_cell.length_a   1.000
_cell.length_b   1.000
_cell.length_c   1.000
_cell.angle_alpha   90.00
_cell.angle_beta   90.00
_cell.angle_gamma   90.00
#
_symmetry.space_group_name_H-M   'P 1'
#
loop_
_entity.id
_entity.type
_entity.pdbx_description
1 polymer ?
#
loop_
_entity_poly.entity_id
_entity_poly.type
_entity_poly.pdbx_seq_one_letter_code
_entity_poly.pdbx_strand_id
1 'polypeptide(L)'
;GTGESGKSTFIKQMRIIHGCGYSEEDRRGFTRLIFHNIFTAMQAMIQAMSALQIPYKYEHNKANAAVVSRVDVERVTTLTKPYEDALKSLWSDPGIQECHSRRREYQLSDSAKYYLDDLARI
;
A
#
# COMPACT_ATOMS: atom_id res chain seq x y z
N GLY A 1 2.48 8.26 23.24
CA GLY A 1 3.61 7.36 22.98
C GLY A 1 3.81 7.29 21.49
N THR A 2 4.83 7.98 20.98
CA THR A 2 5.01 8.28 19.56
C THR A 2 5.74 7.11 18.89
N GLY A 3 4.98 6.27 18.19
CA GLY A 3 5.39 4.99 17.62
C GLY A 3 5.99 5.10 16.21
N GLU A 4 7.05 5.89 16.04
CA GLU A 4 7.87 5.92 14.80
C GLU A 4 9.37 6.04 15.12
N SER A 5 9.85 5.34 16.14
CA SER A 5 11.29 5.20 16.37
C SER A 5 11.83 4.12 15.43
N GLY A 6 12.49 4.53 14.34
CA GLY A 6 13.08 3.73 13.27
C GLY A 6 14.09 2.63 13.65
N LYS A 7 13.76 1.76 14.62
CA LYS A 7 14.51 0.57 15.02
C LYS A 7 14.53 -0.51 13.93
N SER A 8 13.54 -0.52 13.03
CA SER A 8 13.48 -1.46 11.89
C SER A 8 14.48 -1.17 10.77
N THR A 9 15.10 0.02 10.74
CA THR A 9 16.05 0.40 9.68
C THR A 9 17.48 -0.02 10.02
N PHE A 10 17.89 0.00 11.30
CA PHE A 10 19.23 -0.41 11.73
C PHE A 10 19.47 -1.92 11.59
N ILE A 11 18.46 -2.76 11.88
CA ILE A 11 18.60 -4.22 11.74
C ILE A 11 18.66 -4.66 10.28
N LYS A 12 18.02 -3.92 9.35
CA LYS A 12 18.10 -4.21 7.91
C LYS A 12 19.48 -3.92 7.32
N GLN A 13 20.21 -2.93 7.84
CA GLN A 13 21.59 -2.63 7.40
C GLN A 13 22.63 -3.61 7.97
N MET A 14 22.47 -4.12 9.20
CA MET A 14 23.40 -5.12 9.77
C MET A 14 23.35 -6.49 9.07
N ARG A 15 22.25 -6.85 8.41
CA ARG A 15 22.07 -8.17 7.78
C ARG A 15 22.56 -8.27 6.33
N ILE A 16 22.96 -7.15 5.72
CA ILE A 16 23.57 -7.15 4.37
C ILE A 16 25.05 -7.58 4.44
N ILE A 17 25.71 -7.42 5.59
CA ILE A 17 27.16 -7.59 5.73
C ILE A 17 27.55 -9.02 6.18
N HIS A 18 26.67 -9.76 6.87
CA HIS A 18 26.98 -11.08 7.43
C HIS A 18 25.94 -12.15 7.10
N GLY A 19 26.19 -12.88 6.01
CA GLY A 19 25.91 -14.32 5.90
C GLY A 19 24.45 -14.74 5.72
N CYS A 20 24.20 -15.46 4.61
CA CYS A 20 22.95 -16.07 4.17
C CYS A 20 21.92 -15.07 3.60
N GLY A 21 21.84 -15.00 2.27
CA GLY A 21 20.75 -14.30 1.57
C GLY A 21 19.37 -14.83 1.96
N TYR A 22 18.32 -14.08 1.62
CA TYR A 22 16.93 -14.39 1.99
C TYR A 22 16.47 -15.77 1.50
N SER A 23 15.96 -16.61 2.42
CA SER A 23 15.36 -17.92 2.14
C SER A 23 14.03 -17.76 1.39
N GLU A 24 13.52 -18.80 0.73
CA GLU A 24 12.20 -18.76 0.08
C GLU A 24 11.06 -18.45 1.06
N GLU A 25 11.17 -18.92 2.30
CA GLU A 25 10.21 -18.61 3.37
C GLU A 25 10.26 -17.13 3.79
N ASP A 26 11.46 -16.55 3.89
CA ASP A 26 11.63 -15.11 4.10
C ASP A 26 10.98 -14.33 2.96
N ARG A 27 11.21 -14.74 1.70
CA ARG A 27 10.60 -14.10 0.52
C ARG A 27 9.08 -14.14 0.56
N ARG A 28 8.47 -15.29 0.89
CA ARG A 28 7.01 -15.42 1.06
C ARG A 28 6.46 -14.52 2.17
N GLY A 29 7.17 -14.42 3.29
CA GLY A 29 6.85 -13.50 4.38
C GLY A 29 6.89 -12.03 3.95
N PHE A 30 7.91 -11.65 3.17
CA PHE A 30 8.02 -10.30 2.60
C PHE A 30 6.90 -10.01 1.59
N THR A 31 6.56 -10.95 0.72
CA THR A 31 5.45 -10.80 -0.24
C THR A 31 4.13 -10.48 0.47
N ARG A 32 3.82 -11.21 1.55
CA ARG A 32 2.62 -10.95 2.35
C ARG A 32 2.61 -9.55 2.96
N LEU A 33 3.75 -9.12 3.50
CA LEU A 33 3.90 -7.78 4.08
C LEU A 33 3.76 -6.67 3.02
N ILE A 34 4.28 -6.90 1.82
CA ILE A 34 4.14 -5.98 0.68
C ILE A 34 2.66 -5.82 0.32
N PHE A 35 1.93 -6.92 0.16
CA PHE A 35 0.49 -6.85 -0.14
C PHE A 35 -0.28 -6.13 0.97
N HIS A 36 0.00 -6.46 2.23
CA HIS A 36 -0.60 -5.77 3.37
C HIS A 36 -0.35 -4.25 3.28
N ASN A 37 0.88 -3.82 3.03
CA ASN A 37 1.21 -2.40 2.91
C ASN A 37 0.48 -1.72 1.74
N ILE A 38 0.35 -2.39 0.60
CA ILE A 38 -0.37 -1.86 -0.57
C ILE A 38 -1.85 -1.63 -0.24
N PHE A 39 -2.52 -2.64 0.31
CA PHE A 39 -3.94 -2.53 0.66
C PHE A 39 -4.16 -1.48 1.75
N THR A 40 -3.37 -1.50 2.83
CA THR A 40 -3.48 -0.53 3.91
C THR A 40 -3.25 0.90 3.41
N ALA A 41 -2.26 1.12 2.53
CA ALA A 41 -2.01 2.42 1.92
C ALA A 41 -3.19 2.89 1.04
N MET A 42 -3.74 2.01 0.20
CA MET A 42 -4.87 2.36 -0.65
C MET A 42 -6.13 2.64 0.18
N GLN A 43 -6.41 1.82 1.20
CA GLN A 43 -7.54 2.03 2.12
C GLN A 43 -7.41 3.37 2.86
N ALA A 44 -6.22 3.73 3.32
CA ALA A 44 -5.96 5.04 3.94
C ALA A 44 -6.24 6.19 2.98
N MET A 45 -5.83 6.10 1.71
CA MET A 45 -6.13 7.13 0.70
C MET A 45 -7.63 7.21 0.39
N ILE A 46 -8.35 6.08 0.29
CA ILE A 46 -9.80 6.05 0.07
C ILE A 46 -10.55 6.76 1.24
N GLN A 47 -10.14 6.48 2.48
CA GLN A 47 -10.67 7.15 3.67
C GLN A 47 -10.36 8.66 3.63
N ALA A 48 -9.12 9.02 3.30
CA ALA A 48 -8.71 10.41 3.18
C ALA A 48 -9.43 11.16 2.07
N MET A 49 -9.77 10.53 0.94
CA MET A 49 -10.62 11.15 -0.09
C MET A 49 -11.99 11.54 0.46
N SER A 50 -12.59 10.69 1.29
CA SER A 50 -13.87 10.99 1.93
C SER A 50 -13.73 12.10 2.97
N ALA A 51 -12.65 12.10 3.77
CA ALA A 51 -12.39 13.13 4.77
C ALA A 51 -12.08 14.51 4.15
N LEU A 52 -11.30 14.54 3.07
CA LEU A 52 -10.90 15.75 2.35
C LEU A 52 -11.92 16.18 1.28
N GLN A 53 -13.02 15.44 1.12
CA GLN A 53 -14.06 15.65 0.12
C GLN A 53 -13.51 15.74 -1.31
N ILE A 54 -12.50 14.91 -1.62
CA ILE A 54 -11.91 14.84 -2.96
C ILE A 54 -12.75 13.86 -3.79
N PRO A 55 -13.34 14.30 -4.92
CA PRO A 55 -14.09 13.40 -5.79
C PRO A 55 -13.16 12.49 -6.60
N TYR A 56 -13.60 11.26 -6.84
CA TYR A 56 -12.97 10.41 -7.86
C TYR A 56 -13.19 11.02 -9.25
N LYS A 57 -12.16 11.03 -10.09
CA LYS A 57 -12.33 11.47 -11.47
C LYS A 57 -13.12 10.45 -12.28
N TYR A 58 -12.89 9.17 -12.04
CA TYR A 58 -13.55 8.09 -12.76
C TYR A 58 -14.64 7.45 -11.88
N GLU A 59 -15.87 7.38 -12.36
CA GLU A 59 -16.98 6.87 -11.55
C GLU A 59 -16.86 5.39 -11.20
N HIS A 60 -16.29 4.56 -12.09
CA HIS A 60 -16.05 3.14 -11.81
C HIS A 60 -15.07 2.93 -10.65
N ASN A 61 -14.20 3.92 -10.36
CA ASN A 61 -13.30 3.84 -9.22
C ASN A 61 -14.02 3.93 -7.87
N LYS A 62 -15.26 4.45 -7.82
CA LYS A 62 -16.09 4.35 -6.60
C LYS A 62 -16.38 2.89 -6.25
N ALA A 63 -16.67 2.06 -7.25
CA ALA A 63 -16.89 0.63 -7.07
C ALA A 63 -15.59 -0.10 -6.70
N ASN A 64 -14.47 0.22 -7.38
CA ASN A 64 -13.16 -0.34 -7.03
C ASN A 64 -12.74 0.00 -5.60
N ALA A 65 -12.96 1.26 -5.17
CA ALA A 65 -12.68 1.69 -3.81
C ALA A 65 -13.52 0.93 -2.78
N ALA A 66 -14.81 0.70 -3.07
CA ALA A 66 -15.68 -0.09 -2.20
C ALA A 66 -15.21 -1.55 -2.08
N VAL A 67 -14.72 -2.15 -3.17
CA VAL A 67 -14.16 -3.51 -3.17
C VAL A 67 -12.88 -3.56 -2.33
N VAL A 68 -11.92 -2.67 -2.60
CA VAL A 68 -10.61 -2.62 -1.90
C VAL A 68 -10.78 -2.29 -0.41
N SER A 69 -11.72 -1.42 -0.05
CA SER A 69 -12.02 -1.05 1.34
C SER A 69 -12.59 -2.20 2.18
N ARG A 70 -13.24 -3.19 1.54
CA ARG A 70 -13.80 -4.37 2.21
C ARG A 70 -12.80 -5.50 2.39
N VAL A 71 -11.59 -5.39 1.83
CA VAL A 71 -10.56 -6.42 1.93
C VAL A 71 -10.00 -6.46 3.35
N ASP A 72 -10.01 -7.65 3.93
CA ASP A 72 -9.34 -7.94 5.20
C ASP A 72 -7.82 -8.08 4.95
N VAL A 73 -7.08 -7.01 5.25
CA VAL A 73 -5.65 -6.89 4.98
C VAL A 73 -4.78 -7.86 5.80
N GLU A 74 -5.30 -8.42 6.90
CA GLU A 74 -4.59 -9.41 7.73
C GLU A 74 -4.65 -10.80 7.10
N ARG A 75 -5.73 -11.07 6.34
CA ARG A 75 -5.97 -12.35 5.69
C ARG A 75 -5.44 -12.42 4.26
N VAL A 76 -5.00 -11.30 3.67
CA VAL A 76 -4.40 -11.28 2.33
C VAL A 76 -3.13 -12.15 2.30
N THR A 77 -3.14 -13.13 1.40
CA THR A 77 -1.98 -13.99 1.10
C THR A 77 -1.53 -13.87 -0.35
N THR A 78 -2.43 -13.45 -1.23
CA THR A 78 -2.21 -13.36 -2.67
C THR A 78 -2.91 -12.13 -3.23
N LEU A 79 -2.29 -11.49 -4.22
CA LEU A 79 -2.90 -10.43 -5.01
C LEU A 79 -3.50 -11.06 -6.26
N THR A 80 -4.81 -11.26 -6.28
CA THR A 80 -5.49 -11.77 -7.49
C THR A 80 -5.67 -10.65 -8.50
N LYS A 81 -5.74 -11.02 -9.79
CA LYS A 81 -5.92 -10.10 -10.92
C LYS A 81 -6.99 -9.02 -10.72
N PRO A 82 -8.22 -9.33 -10.25
CA PRO A 82 -9.24 -8.29 -10.04
C PRO A 82 -8.85 -7.24 -8.99
N TYR A 83 -8.10 -7.61 -7.95
CA TYR A 83 -7.60 -6.63 -6.98
C TYR A 83 -6.45 -5.81 -7.55
N GLU A 84 -5.55 -6.44 -8.30
CA GLU A 84 -4.45 -5.75 -8.99
C GLU A 84 -5.00 -4.67 -9.94
N ASP A 85 -5.98 -5.01 -10.77
CA ASP A 85 -6.61 -4.08 -11.72
C ASP A 85 -7.36 -2.96 -10.99
N ALA A 86 -8.08 -3.28 -9.90
CA ALA A 86 -8.76 -2.28 -9.09
C ALA A 86 -7.75 -1.30 -8.45
N LEU A 87 -6.65 -1.81 -7.87
CA LEU A 87 -5.60 -0.99 -7.27
C LEU A 87 -4.90 -0.11 -8.30
N LYS A 88 -4.60 -0.65 -9.49
CA LYS A 88 -4.00 0.12 -10.61
C LYS A 88 -4.94 1.20 -11.11
N SER A 89 -6.23 0.89 -11.25
CA SER A 89 -7.25 1.85 -11.67
C SER A 89 -7.44 2.97 -10.65
N LEU A 90 -7.42 2.64 -9.34
CA LEU A 90 -7.48 3.61 -8.26
C LEU A 90 -6.22 4.48 -8.23
N TRP A 91 -5.04 3.87 -8.30
CA TRP A 91 -3.78 4.61 -8.29
C TRP A 91 -3.65 5.57 -9.48
N SER A 92 -4.18 5.18 -10.64
CA SER A 92 -4.20 6.04 -11.83
C SER A 92 -5.26 7.14 -11.79
N ASP A 93 -6.15 7.16 -10.78
CA ASP A 93 -7.18 8.19 -10.64
C ASP A 93 -6.55 9.52 -10.17
N PRO A 94 -6.79 10.63 -10.90
CA PRO A 94 -6.29 11.94 -10.47
C PRO A 94 -6.78 12.40 -9.09
N GLY A 95 -7.98 11.98 -8.65
CA GLY A 95 -8.46 12.26 -7.30
C GLY A 95 -7.64 11.54 -6.22
N ILE A 96 -7.23 10.28 -6.49
CA ILE A 96 -6.32 9.55 -5.60
C ILE A 96 -4.92 10.17 -5.63
N GLN A 97 -4.41 10.56 -6.80
CA GLN A 97 -3.12 11.24 -6.91
C GLN A 97 -3.10 12.58 -6.18
N GLU A 98 -4.18 13.36 -6.25
CA GLU A 98 -4.35 14.59 -5.48
C GLU A 98 -4.37 14.30 -3.96
N CYS A 99 -5.12 13.27 -3.56
CA CYS A 99 -5.13 12.82 -2.17
C CYS A 99 -3.73 12.41 -1.69
N HIS A 100 -2.95 11.71 -2.51
CA HIS A 100 -1.57 11.32 -2.22
C HIS A 100 -0.61 12.54 -2.12
N SER A 101 -0.82 13.58 -2.92
CA SER A 101 -0.10 14.86 -2.79
C SER A 101 -0.30 15.47 -1.38
N ARG A 102 -1.51 15.33 -0.84
CA ARG A 102 -1.94 15.79 0.49
C ARG A 102 -1.65 14.79 1.62
N ARG A 103 -0.80 13.78 1.40
CA ARG A 103 -0.44 12.74 2.40
C ARG A 103 0.12 13.25 3.73
N ARG A 104 0.40 14.54 3.87
CA ARG A 104 0.81 15.16 5.14
C ARG A 104 -0.38 15.43 6.07
N GLU A 105 -1.60 15.39 5.56
CA GLU A 105 -2.83 15.68 6.31
C GLU A 105 -3.46 14.43 6.93
N TYR A 106 -2.94 13.24 6.62
CA TYR A 106 -3.38 11.96 7.16
C TYR A 106 -2.20 10.99 7.28
N GLN A 107 -2.40 9.87 7.97
CA GLN A 107 -1.34 8.89 8.16
C GLN A 107 -1.25 7.96 6.95
N LEU A 108 -0.22 8.14 6.13
CA LEU A 108 0.11 7.28 5.00
C LEU A 108 1.56 6.80 5.14
N SER A 109 1.81 5.52 4.86
CA SER A 109 3.18 5.00 4.85
C SER A 109 4.02 5.71 3.79
N ASP A 110 5.23 6.16 4.14
CA ASP A 110 6.20 6.71 3.18
C ASP A 110 6.54 5.75 2.04
N SER A 111 6.40 4.44 2.29
CA SER A 111 6.63 3.39 1.29
C SER A 111 5.46 3.16 0.31
N ALA A 112 4.32 3.84 0.50
CA ALA A 112 3.12 3.66 -0.32
C ALA A 112 3.38 3.92 -1.79
N LYS A 113 4.03 5.04 -2.14
CA LYS A 113 4.36 5.36 -3.54
C LYS A 113 5.22 4.27 -4.16
N TYR A 114 6.25 3.81 -3.46
CA TYR A 114 7.17 2.79 -3.98
C TYR A 114 6.43 1.52 -4.38
N TYR A 115 5.55 0.99 -3.52
CA TYR A 115 4.83 -0.25 -3.84
C TYR A 115 3.74 -0.06 -4.90
N LEU A 116 3.08 1.11 -4.95
CA LEU A 116 2.01 1.38 -5.90
C LEU A 116 2.51 1.69 -7.31
N ASP A 117 3.68 2.32 -7.44
CA ASP A 117 4.37 2.52 -8.73
C ASP A 117 4.81 1.18 -9.33
N ASP A 118 5.25 0.26 -8.46
CA ASP A 118 5.74 -1.08 -8.84
C ASP A 118 4.68 -2.18 -8.84
N LEU A 119 3.39 -1.85 -8.73
CA LEU A 119 2.27 -2.81 -8.74
C LEU A 119 2.26 -3.75 -9.97
N ALA A 120 2.94 -3.41 -11.06
CA ALA A 120 3.09 -4.27 -12.23
C ALA A 120 4.28 -5.25 -12.16
N ARG A 121 5.24 -5.02 -11.27
CA ARG A 121 6.43 -5.86 -11.05
C ARG A 121 6.27 -6.83 -9.87
N ILE A 122 5.34 -6.52 -8.96
CA ILE A 122 5.06 -7.30 -7.74
C ILE A 122 4.17 -8.52 -8.07
#